data_AF-A0A3D4KRL8-F1
#
_entry.id   AF-A0A3D4KRL8-F1
#
_cell.length_a   1.000
_cell.length_b   1.000
_cell.length_c   1.000
_cell.angle_alpha   90.00
_cell.angle_beta   90.00
_cell.angle_gamma   90.00
#
_symmetry.space_group_name_H-M   'P 1'
#
loop_
_entity.id
_entity.type
_entity.pdbx_description
1 polymer ?
#
loop_
_entity_poly.entity_id
_entity_poly.type
_entity_poly.pdbx_seq_one_letter_code
_entity_poly.pdbx_strand_id
1 'polypeptide(L)'
;MEKLSTHFTGVGVKLLSEVEVNPKKSNQHELQGVQKLRQILGNERLYIESTCLYMGDDDADRLSQNGTLTWYDARENDPARSAEFRLYYKSSNEPLKSAAAGDTLIYAHRPDGSLLLVIVPQESELRTALLWLFGVYEEPGTTLEIVDPTRIEVPVSLFNYIADEVGIAVPRAGADEDSWLDLLLERFDLKFPTTRKLSDLALETLQHDIDPVSAPDDTLMALIEREEILFKQLERHIVSAHLVEHANGWSNDVDAFISFSLSVQNRRKSRAGHALENHLEWIFGKHGLPFERGARTEKRSKPDFLFPSSEAYQHDDFPSSKLHMLGVKTTCKDRWRQVLNEAQRIPLKHLLTLQPGVSEHQLTEMRDAGVQLVIPSPLQPFYAQGSVETLSSFIEFIRGHHHGGHS
;
A
#
# COMPACT_ATOMS: atom_id res chain seq x y z
N MET A 1 11.82 -10.31 1.59
CA MET A 1 10.87 -10.94 0.66
C MET A 1 10.16 -12.04 1.41
N GLU A 2 8.84 -12.14 1.28
CA GLU A 2 8.02 -13.21 1.84
C GLU A 2 7.22 -13.85 0.71
N LYS A 3 6.91 -15.14 0.85
CA LYS A 3 6.07 -15.82 -0.14
C LYS A 3 4.62 -15.41 0.03
N LEU A 4 3.94 -15.15 -1.08
CA LEU A 4 2.50 -14.88 -1.05
C LEU A 4 1.71 -16.06 -0.44
N SER A 5 2.26 -17.28 -0.54
CA SER A 5 1.73 -18.50 0.09
C SER A 5 1.60 -18.40 1.61
N THR A 6 2.31 -17.48 2.24
CA THR A 6 2.22 -17.22 3.66
C THR A 6 0.88 -16.58 4.05
N HIS A 7 0.24 -15.89 3.11
CA HIS A 7 -1.03 -15.19 3.31
C HIS A 7 -2.21 -15.86 2.62
N PHE A 8 -1.96 -16.55 1.49
CA PHE A 8 -3.00 -17.16 0.66
C PHE A 8 -2.56 -18.54 0.17
N THR A 9 -3.40 -19.55 0.32
CA THR A 9 -3.15 -20.90 -0.19
C THR A 9 -3.55 -21.08 -1.65
N GLY A 10 -4.34 -20.14 -2.18
CA GLY A 10 -4.67 -20.06 -3.60
C GLY A 10 -5.30 -18.73 -3.93
N VAL A 11 -4.95 -18.19 -5.10
CA VAL A 11 -5.51 -16.94 -5.60
C VAL A 11 -6.12 -17.18 -6.99
N GLY A 12 -7.30 -16.62 -7.22
CA GLY A 12 -7.93 -16.60 -8.54
C GLY A 12 -8.35 -15.18 -8.92
N VAL A 13 -8.29 -14.86 -10.21
CA VAL A 13 -8.67 -13.54 -10.73
C VAL A 13 -9.47 -13.66 -12.02
N LYS A 14 -10.46 -12.78 -12.20
CA LYS A 14 -11.19 -12.59 -13.47
C LYS A 14 -11.87 -11.23 -13.51
N LEU A 15 -12.30 -10.85 -14.70
CA LEU A 15 -13.29 -9.80 -14.91
C LEU A 15 -14.71 -10.36 -14.75
N LEU A 16 -15.57 -9.61 -14.07
CA LEU A 16 -16.97 -9.94 -13.89
C LEU A 16 -17.74 -9.76 -15.21
N SER A 17 -18.53 -10.77 -15.56
CA SER A 17 -19.40 -10.73 -16.73
C SER A 17 -20.78 -10.19 -16.39
N GLU A 18 -21.48 -9.67 -17.40
CA GLU A 18 -22.88 -9.23 -17.30
C GLU A 18 -23.83 -10.27 -16.68
N VAL A 19 -23.57 -11.57 -16.86
CA VAL A 19 -24.42 -12.64 -16.34
C VAL A 19 -24.25 -12.83 -14.83
N GLU A 20 -23.14 -12.36 -14.25
CA GLU A 20 -22.82 -12.53 -12.83
C GLU A 20 -23.32 -11.35 -11.98
N VAL A 21 -23.38 -10.15 -12.56
CA VAL A 21 -23.66 -8.92 -11.81
C VAL A 21 -24.98 -8.25 -12.18
N ASN A 22 -25.61 -8.60 -13.31
CA ASN A 22 -26.85 -7.96 -13.76
C ASN A 22 -28.08 -8.80 -13.38
N PRO A 23 -28.89 -8.38 -12.38
CA PRO A 23 -30.07 -9.13 -11.95
C PRO A 23 -31.12 -9.29 -13.06
N LYS A 24 -31.13 -8.39 -14.06
CA LYS A 24 -32.06 -8.46 -15.19
C LYS A 24 -31.69 -9.56 -16.20
N LYS A 25 -30.44 -10.03 -16.19
CA LYS A 25 -29.93 -11.10 -17.06
C LYS A 25 -29.85 -12.45 -16.36
N SER A 26 -29.56 -12.45 -15.06
CA SER A 26 -29.49 -13.67 -14.24
C SER A 26 -29.85 -13.35 -12.79
N ASN A 27 -30.77 -14.13 -12.23
CA ASN A 27 -31.11 -14.07 -10.80
C ASN A 27 -30.37 -15.14 -9.98
N GLN A 28 -29.36 -15.79 -10.55
CA GLN A 28 -28.83 -17.03 -9.98
C GLN A 28 -27.89 -16.80 -8.79
N HIS A 29 -27.46 -15.56 -8.49
CA HIS A 29 -26.53 -15.25 -7.39
C HIS A 29 -25.33 -16.22 -7.35
N GLU A 30 -24.79 -16.49 -8.54
CA GLU A 30 -23.77 -17.51 -8.80
C GLU A 30 -22.65 -16.90 -9.63
N LEU A 31 -21.42 -17.12 -9.18
CA LEU A 31 -20.22 -16.76 -9.93
C LEU A 31 -19.89 -17.88 -10.93
N GLN A 32 -19.61 -17.50 -12.17
CA GLN A 32 -19.40 -18.42 -13.30
C GLN A 32 -17.94 -18.46 -13.74
N GLY A 33 -17.58 -19.45 -14.57
CA GLY A 33 -16.20 -19.62 -15.03
C GLY A 33 -15.22 -19.98 -13.91
N VAL A 34 -15.74 -20.35 -12.73
CA VAL A 34 -14.97 -20.70 -11.53
C VAL A 34 -14.48 -22.15 -11.52
N GLN A 35 -14.55 -22.85 -12.65
CA GLN A 35 -14.17 -24.26 -12.73
C GLN A 35 -12.72 -24.51 -12.32
N LYS A 36 -11.81 -23.54 -12.53
CA LYS A 36 -10.43 -23.63 -12.04
C LYS A 36 -10.32 -23.54 -10.52
N LEU A 37 -11.30 -22.97 -9.79
CA LEU A 37 -11.33 -23.03 -8.31
C LEU A 37 -11.43 -24.45 -7.79
N ARG A 38 -11.86 -25.42 -8.62
CA ARG A 38 -11.81 -26.85 -8.28
C ARG A 38 -10.41 -27.33 -7.91
N GLN A 39 -9.35 -26.69 -8.44
CA GLN A 39 -7.97 -26.98 -8.08
C GLN A 39 -7.62 -26.56 -6.64
N ILE A 40 -8.38 -25.59 -6.09
CA ILE A 40 -8.20 -25.03 -4.75
C ILE A 40 -9.20 -25.66 -3.76
N LEU A 41 -10.48 -25.70 -4.13
CA LEU A 41 -11.61 -26.10 -3.28
C LEU A 41 -11.97 -27.58 -3.37
N GLY A 42 -11.43 -28.30 -4.36
CA GLY A 42 -11.73 -29.71 -4.58
C GLY A 42 -13.14 -29.97 -5.13
N ASN A 43 -13.64 -31.19 -4.89
CA ASN A 43 -14.84 -31.73 -5.54
C ASN A 43 -16.07 -31.80 -4.63
N GLU A 44 -15.90 -31.60 -3.33
CA GLU A 44 -16.96 -31.77 -2.34
C GLU A 44 -17.78 -30.49 -2.20
N ARG A 45 -19.04 -30.61 -1.76
CA ARG A 45 -19.84 -29.44 -1.39
C ARG A 45 -19.24 -28.81 -0.14
N LEU A 46 -18.94 -27.52 -0.19
CA LEU A 46 -18.37 -26.77 0.92
C LEU A 46 -19.22 -25.54 1.26
N TYR A 47 -19.29 -25.24 2.57
CA TYR A 47 -19.79 -23.98 3.09
C TYR A 47 -18.59 -23.21 3.62
N ILE A 48 -18.26 -22.12 2.93
CA ILE A 48 -16.99 -21.42 3.12
C ILE A 48 -17.30 -20.07 3.77
N GLU A 49 -16.73 -19.83 4.95
CA GLU A 49 -16.76 -18.51 5.57
C GLU A 49 -15.99 -17.52 4.69
N SER A 50 -16.54 -16.32 4.52
CA SER A 50 -16.04 -15.37 3.54
C SER A 50 -16.14 -13.93 4.02
N THR A 51 -15.19 -13.11 3.57
CA THR A 51 -15.26 -11.66 3.64
C THR A 51 -15.29 -11.16 2.21
N CYS A 52 -16.33 -10.40 1.86
CA CYS A 52 -16.46 -9.79 0.54
C CYS A 52 -16.23 -8.29 0.65
N LEU A 53 -15.34 -7.75 -0.18
CA LEU A 53 -14.97 -6.36 -0.24
C LEU A 53 -15.31 -5.79 -1.62
N TYR A 54 -15.91 -4.61 -1.65
CA TYR A 54 -16.04 -3.80 -2.85
C TYR A 54 -15.22 -2.52 -2.65
N MET A 55 -14.24 -2.32 -3.53
CA MET A 55 -13.24 -1.24 -3.44
C MET A 55 -13.66 -0.05 -4.30
N GLY A 56 -14.75 0.62 -3.89
CA GLY A 56 -15.16 1.88 -4.50
C GLY A 56 -14.05 2.95 -4.45
N ASP A 57 -14.17 3.97 -5.29
CA ASP A 57 -13.16 5.03 -5.43
C ASP A 57 -13.00 5.85 -4.14
N ASP A 58 -14.11 6.17 -3.48
CA ASP A 58 -14.15 6.86 -2.20
C ASP A 58 -14.27 5.90 -1.01
N ASP A 59 -13.71 6.28 0.14
CA ASP A 59 -13.80 5.51 1.39
C ASP A 59 -15.26 5.24 1.82
N ALA A 60 -16.19 6.13 1.45
CA ALA A 60 -17.62 5.99 1.73
C ALA A 60 -18.31 4.91 0.87
N ASP A 61 -17.75 4.63 -0.31
CA ASP A 61 -18.28 3.66 -1.27
C ASP A 61 -17.63 2.28 -1.10
N ARG A 62 -16.64 2.16 -0.22
CA ARG A 62 -16.04 0.87 0.15
C ARG A 62 -17.02 0.08 1.01
N LEU A 63 -17.32 -1.14 0.57
CA LEU A 63 -18.22 -2.05 1.29
C LEU A 63 -17.44 -3.27 1.78
N SER A 64 -17.75 -3.70 3.00
CA SER A 64 -17.20 -4.93 3.58
C SER A 64 -18.33 -5.73 4.22
N GLN A 65 -18.41 -7.01 3.87
CA GLN A 65 -19.43 -7.89 4.41
C GLN A 65 -18.89 -9.30 4.64
N ASN A 66 -19.08 -9.79 5.87
CA ASN A 66 -18.86 -11.20 6.19
C ASN A 66 -20.09 -12.04 5.84
N GLY A 67 -19.88 -13.28 5.42
CA GLY A 67 -20.95 -14.22 5.13
C GLY A 67 -20.42 -15.59 4.72
N THR A 68 -21.31 -16.44 4.24
CA THR A 68 -20.96 -17.81 3.83
C THR A 68 -21.25 -17.99 2.34
N LEU A 69 -20.29 -18.56 1.61
CA LEU A 69 -20.42 -18.98 0.22
C LEU A 69 -20.65 -20.48 0.14
N THR A 70 -21.38 -20.94 -0.87
CA THR A 70 -21.60 -22.38 -1.09
C THR A 70 -20.93 -22.81 -2.39
N TRP A 71 -19.93 -23.68 -2.27
CA TRP A 71 -19.30 -24.38 -3.39
C TRP A 71 -20.02 -25.70 -3.61
N TYR A 72 -20.52 -25.95 -4.81
CA TYR A 72 -21.27 -27.17 -5.13
C TYR A 72 -21.25 -27.47 -6.63
N ASP A 73 -21.49 -28.74 -6.98
CA ASP A 73 -21.79 -29.14 -8.35
C ASP A 73 -23.28 -28.87 -8.62
N ALA A 74 -23.58 -27.93 -9.51
CA ALA A 74 -24.95 -27.61 -9.89
C ALA A 74 -25.67 -28.77 -10.62
N ARG A 75 -24.94 -29.82 -10.98
CA ARG A 75 -25.43 -31.03 -11.64
C ARG A 75 -25.24 -32.29 -10.80
N GLU A 76 -25.03 -32.15 -9.48
CA GLU A 76 -24.81 -33.29 -8.56
C GLU A 76 -25.91 -34.38 -8.64
N ASN A 77 -27.13 -34.01 -9.06
CA ASN A 77 -28.27 -34.92 -9.18
C ASN A 77 -28.51 -35.47 -10.60
N ASP A 78 -27.65 -35.14 -11.58
CA ASP A 78 -27.77 -35.60 -12.97
C ASP A 78 -26.49 -36.34 -13.42
N PRO A 79 -26.42 -37.67 -13.24
CA PRO A 79 -25.23 -38.47 -13.57
C PRO A 79 -24.87 -38.47 -15.06
N ALA A 80 -25.78 -38.06 -15.95
CA ALA A 80 -25.55 -38.05 -17.41
C ALA A 80 -24.80 -36.79 -17.88
N ARG A 81 -24.65 -35.78 -17.02
CA ARG A 81 -23.99 -34.52 -17.36
C ARG A 81 -22.67 -34.39 -16.61
N SER A 82 -21.67 -33.81 -17.28
CA SER A 82 -20.42 -33.47 -16.62
C SER A 82 -20.65 -32.43 -15.51
N ALA A 83 -19.97 -32.60 -14.38
CA ALA A 83 -20.02 -31.70 -13.23
C ALA A 83 -19.83 -30.23 -13.64
N GLU A 84 -20.66 -29.36 -13.08
CA GLU A 84 -20.63 -27.91 -13.29
C GLU A 84 -20.58 -27.22 -11.94
N PHE A 85 -19.37 -27.00 -11.45
CA PHE A 85 -19.17 -26.34 -10.18
C PHE A 85 -19.49 -24.85 -10.24
N ARG A 86 -20.22 -24.37 -9.23
CA ARG A 86 -20.60 -22.97 -9.06
C ARG A 86 -20.33 -22.51 -7.64
N LEU A 87 -20.07 -21.21 -7.49
CA LEU A 87 -19.93 -20.57 -6.19
C LEU A 87 -21.14 -19.67 -5.96
N TYR A 88 -22.03 -20.10 -5.08
CA TYR A 88 -23.25 -19.38 -4.73
C TYR A 88 -22.99 -18.40 -3.59
N TYR A 89 -23.54 -17.19 -3.71
CA TYR A 89 -23.54 -16.18 -2.67
C TYR A 89 -24.98 -15.77 -2.31
N LYS A 90 -25.18 -15.33 -1.08
CA LYS A 90 -26.51 -14.86 -0.64
C LYS A 90 -26.87 -13.58 -1.36
N SER A 91 -28.15 -13.44 -1.70
CA SER A 91 -28.72 -12.22 -2.30
C SER A 91 -28.61 -10.99 -1.40
N SER A 92 -28.19 -11.12 -0.15
CA SER A 92 -27.90 -10.01 0.76
C SER A 92 -26.43 -9.55 0.72
N ASN A 93 -25.60 -10.08 -0.19
CA ASN A 93 -24.20 -9.65 -0.34
C ASN A 93 -24.15 -8.32 -1.11
N GLU A 94 -24.06 -7.21 -0.37
CA GLU A 94 -24.05 -5.87 -0.93
C GLU A 94 -22.78 -5.57 -1.76
N PRO A 95 -21.56 -5.95 -1.34
CA PRO A 95 -20.36 -5.79 -2.17
C PRO A 95 -20.50 -6.37 -3.59
N LEU A 96 -21.02 -7.59 -3.73
CA LEU A 96 -21.24 -8.21 -5.05
C LEU A 96 -22.36 -7.56 -5.86
N LYS A 97 -23.34 -6.93 -5.22
CA LYS A 97 -24.40 -6.18 -5.92
C LYS A 97 -23.92 -4.84 -6.47
N SER A 98 -22.94 -4.23 -5.80
CA SER A 98 -22.34 -2.98 -6.25
C SER A 98 -21.41 -3.16 -7.45
N ALA A 99 -21.02 -4.40 -7.73
CA ALA A 99 -20.15 -4.73 -8.85
C ALA A 99 -20.81 -4.50 -10.22
N ALA A 100 -20.01 -4.05 -11.18
CA ALA A 100 -20.38 -3.89 -12.58
C ALA A 100 -19.63 -4.90 -13.47
N ALA A 101 -20.12 -5.05 -14.72
CA ALA A 101 -19.43 -5.86 -15.69
C ALA A 101 -18.13 -5.15 -16.10
N GLY A 102 -17.02 -5.90 -16.17
CA GLY A 102 -15.68 -5.33 -16.35
C GLY A 102 -14.91 -5.11 -15.05
N ASP A 103 -15.59 -5.08 -13.89
CA ASP A 103 -14.91 -5.03 -12.60
C ASP A 103 -14.06 -6.29 -12.39
N THR A 104 -12.93 -6.13 -11.72
CA THR A 104 -12.05 -7.25 -11.41
C THR A 104 -12.48 -7.89 -10.10
N LEU A 105 -12.71 -9.20 -10.13
CA LEU A 105 -12.98 -10.03 -8.96
C LEU A 105 -11.77 -10.92 -8.67
N ILE A 106 -11.24 -10.77 -7.46
CA ILE A 106 -10.15 -11.56 -6.90
C ILE A 106 -10.71 -12.48 -5.83
N TYR A 107 -10.35 -13.75 -5.92
CA TYR A 107 -10.62 -14.80 -4.96
C TYR A 107 -9.31 -15.11 -4.25
N ALA A 108 -9.26 -15.00 -2.92
CA ALA A 108 -8.06 -15.30 -2.15
C ALA A 108 -8.40 -16.24 -1.00
N HIS A 109 -8.00 -17.50 -1.14
CA HIS A 109 -8.23 -18.54 -0.16
C HIS A 109 -7.16 -18.44 0.93
N ARG A 110 -7.58 -18.23 2.17
CA ARG A 110 -6.67 -18.00 3.30
C ARG A 110 -6.25 -19.32 3.96
N PRO A 111 -5.13 -19.35 4.70
CA PRO A 111 -4.68 -20.53 5.45
C PRO A 111 -5.68 -21.08 6.47
N ASP A 112 -6.58 -20.22 6.98
CA ASP A 112 -7.65 -20.61 7.92
C ASP A 112 -8.87 -21.25 7.23
N GLY A 113 -8.84 -21.41 5.90
CA GLY A 113 -9.93 -21.96 5.09
C GLY A 113 -11.02 -20.96 4.72
N SER A 114 -10.92 -19.70 5.14
CA SER A 114 -11.85 -18.65 4.72
C SER A 114 -11.51 -18.11 3.33
N LEU A 115 -12.50 -17.54 2.65
CA LEU A 115 -12.34 -16.92 1.33
C LEU A 115 -12.48 -15.40 1.42
N LEU A 116 -11.45 -14.67 0.99
CA LEU A 116 -11.53 -13.24 0.75
C LEU A 116 -11.91 -13.01 -0.72
N LEU A 117 -13.04 -12.33 -0.94
CA LEU A 117 -13.42 -11.81 -2.25
C LEU A 117 -13.15 -10.31 -2.29
N VAL A 118 -12.38 -9.86 -3.29
CA VAL A 118 -12.11 -8.44 -3.50
C VAL A 118 -12.60 -8.05 -4.89
N ILE A 119 -13.52 -7.10 -4.95
CA ILE A 119 -14.04 -6.53 -6.17
C ILE A 119 -13.43 -5.14 -6.30
N VAL A 120 -12.80 -4.85 -7.42
CA VAL A 120 -12.27 -3.53 -7.74
C VAL A 120 -12.83 -3.04 -9.07
N PRO A 121 -13.40 -1.82 -9.12
CA PRO A 121 -13.87 -1.21 -10.34
C PRO A 121 -12.79 -1.14 -11.41
N GLN A 122 -13.19 -1.28 -12.67
CA GLN A 122 -12.25 -1.30 -13.81
C GLN A 122 -11.32 -0.08 -13.84
N GLU A 123 -11.87 1.11 -13.56
CA GLU A 123 -11.15 2.40 -13.63
C GLU A 123 -10.55 2.84 -12.28
N SER A 124 -10.59 1.97 -11.26
CA SER A 124 -10.10 2.33 -9.92
C SER A 124 -8.58 2.47 -9.88
N GLU A 125 -8.08 3.53 -9.23
CA GLU A 125 -6.64 3.74 -9.01
C GLU A 125 -6.00 2.62 -8.17
N LEU A 126 -6.80 1.87 -7.40
CA LEU A 126 -6.33 0.78 -6.55
C LEU A 126 -6.12 -0.52 -7.33
N ARG A 127 -6.61 -0.61 -8.56
CA ARG A 127 -6.67 -1.85 -9.33
C ARG A 127 -5.28 -2.47 -9.51
N THR A 128 -4.31 -1.68 -9.97
CA THR A 128 -2.93 -2.15 -10.18
C THR A 128 -2.29 -2.62 -8.88
N ALA A 129 -2.47 -1.86 -7.79
CA ALA A 129 -1.95 -2.23 -6.48
C ALA A 129 -2.57 -3.53 -5.95
N LEU A 130 -3.89 -3.70 -6.11
CA LEU A 130 -4.61 -4.90 -5.70
C LEU A 130 -4.19 -6.12 -6.53
N LEU A 131 -4.10 -6.00 -7.85
CA LEU A 131 -3.62 -7.08 -8.71
C LEU A 131 -2.24 -7.56 -8.25
N TRP A 132 -1.30 -6.63 -8.04
CA TRP A 132 0.03 -6.95 -7.53
C TRP A 132 -0.01 -7.59 -6.13
N LEU A 133 -0.85 -7.10 -5.21
CA LEU A 133 -0.99 -7.65 -3.85
C LEU A 133 -1.32 -9.14 -3.90
N PHE A 134 -2.11 -9.54 -4.90
CA PHE A 134 -2.52 -10.92 -5.12
C PHE A 134 -1.64 -11.65 -6.15
N GLY A 135 -0.51 -11.09 -6.55
CA GLY A 135 0.46 -11.74 -7.43
C GLY A 135 0.01 -11.83 -8.90
N VAL A 136 -0.87 -10.92 -9.33
CA VAL A 136 -1.35 -10.81 -10.70
C VAL A 136 -0.59 -9.68 -11.39
N TYR A 137 0.17 -10.03 -12.44
CA TYR A 137 0.99 -9.08 -13.20
C TYR A 137 0.53 -8.90 -14.65
N GLU A 138 -0.43 -9.70 -15.10
CA GLU A 138 -1.05 -9.63 -16.43
C GLU A 138 -2.49 -9.16 -16.31
N GLU A 139 -3.01 -8.58 -17.40
CA GLU A 139 -4.39 -8.10 -17.45
C GLU A 139 -5.38 -9.28 -17.43
N PRO A 140 -6.26 -9.39 -16.41
CA PRO A 140 -7.16 -10.54 -16.29
C PRO A 140 -8.18 -10.61 -17.42
N GLY A 141 -8.49 -11.83 -17.87
CA GLY A 141 -9.64 -12.08 -18.75
C GLY A 141 -10.97 -12.28 -18.01
N THR A 142 -12.05 -12.55 -18.76
CA THR A 142 -13.36 -12.95 -18.19
C THR A 142 -13.40 -14.40 -17.72
N THR A 143 -12.39 -15.20 -18.05
CA THR A 143 -12.22 -16.56 -17.55
C THR A 143 -11.34 -16.52 -16.32
N LEU A 144 -11.67 -17.32 -15.29
CA LEU A 144 -10.85 -17.39 -14.10
C LEU A 144 -9.44 -17.88 -14.41
N GLU A 145 -8.46 -17.13 -13.92
CA GLU A 145 -7.05 -17.46 -13.89
C GLU A 145 -6.63 -17.78 -12.46
N ILE A 146 -5.71 -18.74 -12.29
CA ILE A 146 -5.21 -19.15 -10.98
C ILE A 146 -3.77 -18.71 -10.86
N VAL A 147 -3.47 -18.05 -9.76
CA VAL A 147 -2.13 -17.66 -9.36
C VAL A 147 -1.66 -18.66 -8.30
N ASP A 148 -0.47 -19.23 -8.50
CA ASP A 148 0.20 -20.11 -7.53
C ASP A 148 1.01 -19.26 -6.54
N PRO A 149 0.53 -19.05 -5.30
CA PRO A 149 1.17 -18.15 -4.35
C PRO A 149 2.55 -18.63 -3.88
N THR A 150 2.89 -19.91 -4.10
CA THR A 150 4.17 -20.48 -3.67
C THR A 150 5.36 -20.04 -4.54
N ARG A 151 5.05 -19.51 -5.72
CA ARG A 151 6.01 -19.04 -6.74
C ARG A 151 6.21 -17.53 -6.71
N ILE A 152 5.45 -16.83 -5.88
CA ILE A 152 5.44 -15.37 -5.83
C ILE A 152 6.06 -14.93 -4.52
N GLU A 153 7.10 -14.11 -4.63
CA GLU A 153 7.72 -13.44 -3.52
C GLU A 153 7.42 -11.95 -3.59
N VAL A 154 7.02 -11.38 -2.47
CA VAL A 154 6.68 -9.96 -2.34
C VAL A 154 7.54 -9.30 -1.27
N PRO A 155 7.93 -8.03 -1.42
CA PRO A 155 8.46 -7.24 -0.32
C PRO A 155 7.36 -7.08 0.75
N VAL A 156 7.68 -7.41 2.00
CA VAL A 156 6.71 -7.52 3.10
C VAL A 156 6.09 -6.16 3.43
N SER A 157 6.89 -5.10 3.39
CA SER A 157 6.46 -3.72 3.65
C SER A 157 5.57 -3.18 2.55
N LEU A 158 5.91 -3.44 1.28
CA LEU A 158 5.07 -3.04 0.17
C LEU A 158 3.74 -3.80 0.20
N PHE A 159 3.79 -5.11 0.46
CA PHE A 159 2.60 -5.92 0.65
C PHE A 159 1.72 -5.39 1.80
N ASN A 160 2.31 -5.18 2.98
CA ASN A 160 1.59 -4.65 4.14
C ASN A 160 1.08 -3.22 3.92
N TYR A 161 1.87 -2.36 3.26
CA TYR A 161 1.49 -0.99 2.94
C TYR A 161 0.29 -0.98 1.99
N ILE A 162 0.33 -1.77 0.92
CA ILE A 162 -0.80 -1.92 0.00
C ILE A 162 -2.01 -2.46 0.74
N ALA A 163 -1.85 -3.54 1.51
CA ALA A 163 -2.93 -4.14 2.29
C ALA A 163 -3.57 -3.15 3.28
N ASP A 164 -2.76 -2.37 4.01
CA ASP A 164 -3.24 -1.35 4.95
C ASP A 164 -3.95 -0.19 4.19
N GLU A 165 -3.41 0.27 3.06
CA GLU A 165 -3.98 1.36 2.24
C GLU A 165 -5.31 0.97 1.59
N VAL A 166 -5.44 -0.27 1.13
CA VAL A 166 -6.70 -0.80 0.56
C VAL A 166 -7.64 -1.36 1.64
N GLY A 167 -7.22 -1.39 2.91
CA GLY A 167 -8.04 -1.84 4.04
C GLY A 167 -8.27 -3.35 4.09
N ILE A 168 -7.40 -4.16 3.48
CA ILE A 168 -7.47 -5.62 3.55
C ILE A 168 -6.70 -6.09 4.79
N ALA A 169 -7.43 -6.70 5.73
CA ALA A 169 -6.81 -7.44 6.81
C ALA A 169 -6.19 -8.73 6.26
N VAL A 170 -4.87 -8.79 6.20
CA VAL A 170 -4.14 -10.01 5.87
C VAL A 170 -3.57 -10.62 7.15
N PRO A 171 -3.87 -11.90 7.45
CA PRO A 171 -3.23 -12.61 8.55
C PRO A 171 -1.71 -12.61 8.34
N ARG A 172 -0.97 -12.05 9.30
CA ARG A 172 0.49 -12.06 9.28
C ARG A 172 0.96 -13.42 9.75
N ALA A 173 1.81 -14.10 9.00
CA ALA A 173 2.40 -15.31 9.53
C ALA A 173 3.51 -14.94 10.51
N GLY A 174 3.34 -15.40 11.74
CA GLY A 174 4.29 -15.21 12.83
C GLY A 174 5.49 -16.14 12.72
N ALA A 175 6.28 -16.07 11.65
CA ALA A 175 7.43 -16.96 11.49
C ALA A 175 8.76 -16.40 12.03
N ASP A 176 8.91 -15.09 12.26
CA ASP A 176 10.14 -14.49 12.84
C ASP A 176 9.85 -13.25 13.72
N GLU A 177 8.62 -13.11 14.22
CA GLU A 177 8.15 -11.89 14.91
C GLU A 177 8.76 -11.65 16.30
N ASP A 178 9.39 -12.65 16.93
CA ASP A 178 9.98 -12.49 18.26
C ASP A 178 11.45 -12.02 18.22
N SER A 179 12.11 -12.06 17.05
CA SER A 179 13.56 -11.80 16.97
C SER A 179 13.98 -10.37 17.31
N TRP A 180 13.16 -9.36 17.02
CA TRP A 180 13.46 -7.97 17.36
C TRP A 180 12.78 -7.47 18.63
N LEU A 181 11.80 -8.21 19.16
CA LEU A 181 11.06 -7.77 20.34
C LEU A 181 11.99 -7.60 21.55
N ASP A 182 12.89 -8.54 21.78
CA ASP A 182 13.87 -8.45 22.88
C ASP A 182 14.77 -7.20 22.73
N LEU A 183 15.28 -6.94 21.53
CA LEU A 183 16.07 -5.73 21.23
C LEU A 183 15.25 -4.44 21.46
N LEU A 184 13.99 -4.44 21.04
CA LEU A 184 13.09 -3.29 21.18
C LEU A 184 12.77 -3.02 22.65
N LEU A 185 12.49 -4.07 23.44
CA LEU A 185 12.19 -3.96 24.87
C LEU A 185 13.43 -3.58 25.67
N GLU A 186 14.61 -4.10 25.34
CA GLU A 186 15.87 -3.70 25.97
C GLU A 186 16.13 -2.19 25.77
N ARG A 187 15.84 -1.68 24.57
CA ARG A 187 16.19 -0.30 24.20
C ARG A 187 15.13 0.73 24.57
N PHE A 188 13.85 0.36 24.51
CA PHE A 188 12.73 1.28 24.63
C PHE A 188 11.71 0.90 25.70
N ASP A 189 11.87 -0.25 26.37
CA ASP A 189 10.93 -0.76 27.38
C ASP A 189 9.51 -0.85 26.81
N LEU A 190 8.46 -0.70 27.62
CA LEU A 190 7.06 -0.68 27.18
C LEU A 190 6.61 0.68 26.62
N LYS A 191 7.51 1.45 26.00
CA LYS A 191 7.21 2.81 25.50
C LYS A 191 7.47 2.92 24.01
N PHE A 192 6.56 3.60 23.31
CA PHE A 192 6.81 3.99 21.93
C PHE A 192 7.96 5.00 21.86
N PRO A 193 9.06 4.70 21.13
CA PRO A 193 10.12 5.67 20.88
C PRO A 193 9.62 6.76 19.94
N THR A 194 10.40 7.84 19.82
CA THR A 194 10.19 8.82 18.75
C THR A 194 10.50 8.19 17.40
N THR A 195 9.86 8.66 16.33
CA THR A 195 10.12 8.14 14.97
C THR A 195 11.60 8.17 14.61
N ARG A 196 12.32 9.26 14.94
CA ARG A 196 13.77 9.39 14.72
C ARG A 196 14.58 8.24 15.35
N LYS A 197 14.28 7.88 16.61
CA LYS A 197 14.98 6.79 17.31
C LYS A 197 14.71 5.43 16.68
N LEU A 198 13.51 5.22 16.16
CA LEU A 198 13.16 3.98 15.47
C LEU A 198 13.82 3.93 14.08
N SER A 199 13.85 5.04 13.35
CA SER A 199 14.62 5.18 12.09
C SER A 199 16.12 4.92 12.30
N ASP A 200 16.68 5.39 13.41
CA ASP A 200 18.08 5.12 13.78
C ASP A 200 18.31 3.63 14.06
N LEU A 201 17.37 2.97 14.75
CA LEU A 201 17.46 1.52 14.97
C LEU A 201 17.35 0.74 13.65
N ALA A 202 16.47 1.15 12.74
CA ALA A 202 16.37 0.52 11.42
C ALA A 202 17.71 0.62 10.65
N LEU A 203 18.35 1.80 10.67
CA LEU A 203 19.69 2.00 10.12
C LEU A 203 20.75 1.11 10.79
N GLU A 204 20.77 1.07 12.11
CA GLU A 204 21.71 0.26 12.89
C GLU A 204 21.57 -1.25 12.62
N THR A 205 20.36 -1.72 12.34
CA THR A 205 20.12 -3.16 12.12
C THR A 205 20.33 -3.58 10.66
N LEU A 206 20.44 -2.64 9.72
CA LEU A 206 20.74 -2.92 8.31
C LEU A 206 22.22 -2.69 7.97
N GLN A 207 22.86 -1.65 8.51
CA GLN A 207 24.29 -1.30 8.34
C GLN A 207 24.94 -1.68 7.00
N HIS A 208 25.40 -2.92 6.86
CA HIS A 208 26.15 -3.44 5.71
C HIS A 208 25.28 -3.99 4.57
N ASP A 209 23.97 -4.14 4.79
CA ASP A 209 23.02 -4.69 3.83
C ASP A 209 22.43 -3.61 2.89
N ILE A 210 22.87 -2.36 3.03
CA ILE A 210 22.38 -1.20 2.25
C ILE A 210 23.53 -0.38 1.68
N ASP A 211 23.32 0.20 0.49
CA ASP A 211 24.25 1.14 -0.14
C ASP A 211 23.51 2.41 -0.56
N PRO A 212 23.48 3.45 0.28
CA PRO A 212 22.74 4.68 -0.01
C PRO A 212 23.33 5.47 -1.19
N VAL A 213 24.58 5.23 -1.58
CA VAL A 213 25.26 6.00 -2.62
C VAL A 213 25.05 5.34 -3.98
N SER A 214 25.29 4.03 -4.10
CA SER A 214 25.14 3.34 -5.38
C SER A 214 23.70 2.88 -5.66
N ALA A 215 22.89 2.68 -4.62
CA ALA A 215 21.52 2.16 -4.72
C ALA A 215 20.57 2.88 -3.73
N PRO A 216 20.36 4.21 -3.87
CA PRO A 216 19.53 4.98 -2.95
C PRO A 216 18.05 4.53 -2.96
N ASP A 217 17.52 4.13 -4.12
CA ASP A 217 16.15 3.63 -4.25
C ASP A 217 15.92 2.34 -3.42
N ASP A 218 16.77 1.33 -3.60
CA ASP A 218 16.68 0.07 -2.86
C ASP A 218 16.98 0.27 -1.37
N THR A 219 17.93 1.14 -1.05
CA THR A 219 18.26 1.51 0.33
C THR A 219 17.06 2.14 1.04
N LEU A 220 16.35 3.06 0.37
CA LEU A 220 15.15 3.66 0.95
C LEU A 220 14.08 2.60 1.24
N MET A 221 13.83 1.70 0.28
CA MET A 221 12.83 0.64 0.44
C MET A 221 13.21 -0.33 1.57
N ALA A 222 14.49 -0.72 1.68
CA ALA A 222 14.98 -1.57 2.76
C ALA A 222 14.85 -0.91 4.14
N LEU A 223 15.09 0.39 4.24
CA LEU A 223 14.96 1.13 5.49
C LEU A 223 13.50 1.23 5.96
N ILE A 224 12.60 1.58 5.05
CA ILE A 224 11.16 1.63 5.32
C ILE A 224 10.66 0.24 5.74
N GLU A 225 11.12 -0.81 5.06
CA GLU A 225 10.81 -2.19 5.41
C GLU A 225 11.23 -2.54 6.84
N ARG A 226 12.49 -2.27 7.17
CA ARG A 226 13.02 -2.60 8.50
C ARG A 226 12.31 -1.80 9.59
N GLU A 227 12.06 -0.51 9.39
CA GLU A 227 11.36 0.30 10.37
C GLU A 227 9.90 -0.17 10.57
N GLU A 228 9.21 -0.57 9.50
CA GLU A 228 7.84 -1.08 9.57
C GLU A 228 7.76 -2.37 10.41
N ILE A 229 8.69 -3.30 10.18
CA ILE A 229 8.80 -4.55 10.95
C ILE A 229 9.01 -4.24 12.43
N LEU A 230 10.01 -3.41 12.75
CA LEU A 230 10.33 -3.01 14.13
C LEU A 230 9.14 -2.32 14.80
N PHE A 231 8.48 -1.40 14.10
CA PHE A 231 7.32 -0.68 14.62
C PHE A 231 6.16 -1.62 14.92
N LYS A 232 5.79 -2.48 13.98
CA LYS A 232 4.59 -3.32 14.12
C LYS A 232 4.76 -4.37 15.23
N GLN A 233 5.97 -4.89 15.44
CA GLN A 233 6.25 -5.78 16.57
C GLN A 233 6.05 -5.07 17.91
N LEU A 234 6.65 -3.88 18.07
CA LEU A 234 6.47 -3.07 19.28
C LEU A 234 5.01 -2.62 19.47
N GLU A 235 4.35 -2.20 18.38
CA GLU A 235 2.95 -1.79 18.39
C GLU A 235 2.06 -2.92 18.86
N ARG A 236 2.22 -4.13 18.31
CA ARG A 236 1.45 -5.30 18.72
C ARG A 236 1.61 -5.56 20.21
N HIS A 237 2.84 -5.57 20.72
CA HIS A 237 3.09 -5.82 22.14
C HIS A 237 2.41 -4.78 23.04
N ILE A 238 2.63 -3.48 22.78
CA ILE A 238 2.07 -2.39 23.61
C ILE A 238 0.54 -2.33 23.49
N VAL A 239 0.00 -2.44 22.27
CA VAL A 239 -1.45 -2.37 22.02
C VAL A 239 -2.15 -3.59 22.62
N SER A 240 -1.62 -4.80 22.43
CA SER A 240 -2.20 -6.01 23.04
C SER A 240 -2.21 -5.94 24.56
N ALA A 241 -1.14 -5.46 25.20
CA ALA A 241 -1.11 -5.26 26.65
C ALA A 241 -2.20 -4.28 27.11
N HIS A 242 -2.32 -3.13 26.43
CA HIS A 242 -3.35 -2.14 26.74
C HIS A 242 -4.78 -2.68 26.52
N LEU A 243 -4.99 -3.46 25.44
CA LEU A 243 -6.28 -4.09 25.13
C LEU A 243 -6.70 -5.02 26.28
N VAL A 244 -5.80 -5.88 26.75
CA VAL A 244 -6.09 -6.83 27.84
C VAL A 244 -6.40 -6.10 29.15
N GLU A 245 -5.62 -5.07 29.48
CA GLU A 245 -5.80 -4.29 30.71
C GLU A 245 -7.15 -3.56 30.74
N HIS A 246 -7.62 -3.03 29.61
CA HIS A 246 -8.79 -2.16 29.53
C HIS A 246 -10.06 -2.84 29.00
N ALA A 247 -9.99 -4.10 28.55
CA ALA A 247 -11.10 -4.82 27.92
C ALA A 247 -12.40 -4.80 28.73
N ASN A 248 -12.31 -5.01 30.05
CA ASN A 248 -13.49 -5.05 30.94
C ASN A 248 -14.10 -3.66 31.20
N GLY A 249 -13.35 -2.58 30.98
CA GLY A 249 -13.82 -1.21 31.18
C GLY A 249 -14.57 -0.64 29.97
N TRP A 250 -14.19 -1.06 28.76
CA TRP A 250 -14.73 -0.49 27.52
C TRP A 250 -16.18 -0.85 27.22
N SER A 251 -16.72 -1.93 27.79
CA SER A 251 -18.17 -2.18 27.70
C SER A 251 -18.99 -1.05 28.33
N ASN A 252 -18.41 -0.30 29.27
CA ASN A 252 -19.05 0.78 30.00
C ASN A 252 -18.55 2.17 29.55
N ASP A 253 -17.50 2.24 28.74
CA ASP A 253 -16.91 3.47 28.20
C ASP A 253 -16.44 3.25 26.76
N VAL A 254 -17.39 3.39 25.83
CA VAL A 254 -17.15 3.24 24.38
C VAL A 254 -16.28 4.40 23.86
N ASP A 255 -16.40 5.60 24.44
CA ASP A 255 -15.64 6.77 24.01
C ASP A 255 -14.14 6.61 24.31
N ALA A 256 -13.80 5.97 25.44
CA ALA A 256 -12.41 5.60 25.75
C ALA A 256 -11.84 4.63 24.71
N PHE A 257 -12.61 3.64 24.27
CA PHE A 257 -12.18 2.72 23.21
C PHE A 257 -11.96 3.45 21.87
N ILE A 258 -12.90 4.29 21.46
CA ILE A 258 -12.78 5.07 20.20
C ILE A 258 -11.57 6.00 20.25
N SER A 259 -11.38 6.70 21.37
CA SER A 259 -10.22 7.60 21.58
C SER A 259 -8.89 6.85 21.50
N PHE A 260 -8.82 5.66 22.12
CA PHE A 260 -7.65 4.78 22.03
C PHE A 260 -7.40 4.33 20.58
N SER A 261 -8.42 3.83 19.88
CA SER A 261 -8.33 3.40 18.49
C SER A 261 -7.84 4.52 17.56
N LEU A 262 -8.38 5.72 17.71
CA LEU A 262 -7.93 6.92 16.97
C LEU A 262 -6.46 7.26 17.29
N SER A 263 -6.04 7.14 18.54
CA SER A 263 -4.64 7.39 18.93
C SER A 263 -3.66 6.43 18.23
N VAL A 264 -4.04 5.15 18.10
CA VAL A 264 -3.25 4.13 17.41
C VAL A 264 -3.18 4.44 15.92
N GLN A 265 -4.33 4.74 15.28
CA GLN A 265 -4.37 5.08 13.86
C GLN A 265 -3.58 6.35 13.53
N ASN A 266 -3.70 7.39 14.35
CA ASN A 266 -2.98 8.65 14.16
C ASN A 266 -1.46 8.45 14.32
N ARG A 267 -1.03 7.60 15.26
CA ARG A 267 0.39 7.23 15.42
C ARG A 267 0.95 6.58 14.16
N ARG A 268 0.21 5.64 13.55
CA ARG A 268 0.61 4.98 12.29
C ARG A 268 0.81 6.01 11.17
N LYS A 269 -0.19 6.89 10.98
CA LYS A 269 -0.17 7.94 9.94
C LYS A 269 0.99 8.93 10.14
N SER A 270 1.18 9.43 11.36
CA SER A 270 2.25 10.39 11.65
C SER A 270 3.64 9.76 11.53
N ARG A 271 3.81 8.51 12.00
CA ARG A 271 5.11 7.83 11.92
C ARG A 271 5.54 7.62 10.47
N ALA A 272 4.66 7.07 9.63
CA ALA A 272 5.03 6.71 8.26
C ALA A 272 5.59 7.90 7.46
N GLY A 273 4.97 9.09 7.59
CA GLY A 273 5.49 10.31 6.98
C GLY A 273 6.87 10.72 7.52
N HIS A 274 7.01 10.79 8.84
CA HIS A 274 8.27 11.20 9.47
C HIS A 274 9.41 10.19 9.25
N ALA A 275 9.12 8.89 9.18
CA ALA A 275 10.09 7.84 8.90
C ALA A 275 10.67 8.02 7.49
N LEU A 276 9.79 8.22 6.51
CA LEU A 276 10.18 8.49 5.13
C LEU A 276 11.08 9.73 5.01
N GLU A 277 10.70 10.83 5.66
CA GLU A 277 11.55 12.03 5.71
C GLU A 277 12.89 11.77 6.42
N ASN A 278 12.92 11.04 7.55
CA ASN A 278 14.16 10.74 8.28
C ASN A 278 15.15 9.93 7.43
N HIS A 279 14.66 8.96 6.67
CA HIS A 279 15.50 8.13 5.80
C HIS A 279 15.99 8.93 4.58
N LEU A 280 15.15 9.76 3.97
CA LEU A 280 15.56 10.65 2.88
C LEU A 280 16.62 11.65 3.34
N GLU A 281 16.45 12.27 4.50
CA GLU A 281 17.44 13.16 5.11
C GLU A 281 18.80 12.46 5.27
N TRP A 282 18.79 11.21 5.75
CA TRP A 282 20.02 10.42 5.88
C TRP A 282 20.64 10.09 4.51
N ILE A 283 19.84 9.66 3.51
CA ILE A 283 20.33 9.37 2.15
C ILE A 283 20.94 10.63 1.52
N PHE A 284 20.25 11.77 1.55
CA PHE A 284 20.77 13.02 1.00
C PHE A 284 22.07 13.46 1.68
N GLY A 285 22.17 13.25 3.00
CA GLY A 285 23.41 13.48 3.75
C GLY A 285 24.56 12.58 3.29
N LYS A 286 24.30 11.32 2.92
CA LYS A 286 25.31 10.40 2.36
C LYS A 286 25.78 10.79 0.97
N HIS A 287 24.91 11.45 0.18
CA HIS A 287 25.26 12.04 -1.12
C HIS A 287 25.94 13.42 -1.00
N GLY A 288 26.04 13.98 0.21
CA GLY A 288 26.63 15.31 0.44
C GLY A 288 25.84 16.43 -0.21
N LEU A 289 24.52 16.26 -0.40
CA LEU A 289 23.68 17.31 -0.98
C LEU A 289 23.51 18.45 0.04
N PRO A 290 23.61 19.72 -0.39
CA PRO A 290 23.16 20.83 0.43
C PRO A 290 21.63 20.84 0.45
N PHE A 291 21.01 20.73 1.63
CA PHE A 291 19.57 20.83 1.80
C PHE A 291 19.20 21.36 3.18
N GLU A 292 17.97 21.83 3.30
CA GLU A 292 17.33 22.18 4.56
C GLU A 292 15.97 21.49 4.67
N ARG A 293 15.73 20.78 5.79
CA ARG A 293 14.46 20.10 6.07
C ARG A 293 13.48 21.03 6.75
N GLY A 294 12.23 21.09 6.26
CA GLY A 294 11.17 21.91 6.85
C GLY A 294 11.45 23.42 6.82
N ALA A 295 12.21 23.86 5.81
CA ALA A 295 12.58 25.24 5.58
C ALA A 295 11.35 26.16 5.50
N ARG A 296 11.47 27.40 5.98
CA ARG A 296 10.39 28.38 5.85
C ARG A 296 10.50 29.13 4.52
N THR A 297 9.47 28.97 3.69
CA THR A 297 9.29 29.74 2.45
C THR A 297 8.24 30.83 2.66
N GLU A 298 7.66 31.37 1.58
CA GLU A 298 6.62 32.40 1.67
C GLU A 298 5.38 31.91 2.43
N LYS A 299 4.66 32.84 3.05
CA LYS A 299 3.37 32.59 3.74
C LYS A 299 3.40 31.50 4.82
N ARG A 300 4.58 31.18 5.37
CA ARG A 300 4.80 30.10 6.36
C ARG A 300 4.58 28.69 5.79
N SER A 301 4.55 28.54 4.47
CA SER A 301 4.66 27.23 3.85
C SER A 301 6.00 26.59 4.21
N LYS A 302 6.02 25.25 4.23
CA LYS A 302 7.19 24.46 4.60
C LYS A 302 7.30 23.26 3.67
N PRO A 303 8.06 23.36 2.57
CA PRO A 303 8.43 22.17 1.83
C PRO A 303 9.19 21.22 2.76
N ASP A 304 8.99 19.92 2.56
CA ASP A 304 9.65 18.90 3.38
C ASP A 304 11.18 19.00 3.23
N PHE A 305 11.67 19.17 1.99
CA PHE A 305 13.07 19.47 1.69
C PHE A 305 13.20 20.64 0.70
N LEU A 306 14.15 21.53 0.99
CA LEU A 306 14.54 22.65 0.14
C LEU A 306 16.02 22.57 -0.19
N PHE A 307 16.38 22.79 -1.46
CA PHE A 307 17.75 22.72 -1.97
C PHE A 307 18.13 24.06 -2.63
N PRO A 308 19.32 24.66 -2.32
CA PRO A 308 20.30 24.16 -1.36
C PRO A 308 20.01 24.54 0.10
N SER A 309 19.36 25.69 0.34
CA SER A 309 19.02 26.18 1.68
C SER A 309 17.93 27.25 1.63
N SER A 310 17.34 27.58 2.79
CA SER A 310 16.40 28.71 2.90
C SER A 310 17.05 30.06 2.66
N GLU A 311 18.34 30.25 3.00
CA GLU A 311 19.05 31.50 2.73
C GLU A 311 19.18 31.75 1.24
N ALA A 312 19.53 30.73 0.45
CA ALA A 312 19.58 30.83 -1.00
C ALA A 312 18.19 31.12 -1.59
N TYR A 313 17.15 30.49 -1.04
CA TYR A 313 15.77 30.72 -1.45
C TYR A 313 15.23 32.12 -1.12
N GLN A 314 15.71 32.76 -0.05
CA GLN A 314 15.29 34.12 0.31
C GLN A 314 16.12 35.20 -0.39
N HIS A 315 17.25 34.83 -1.01
CA HIS A 315 18.11 35.77 -1.71
C HIS A 315 17.63 36.00 -3.15
N ASP A 316 17.13 37.19 -3.45
CA ASP A 316 16.53 37.53 -4.75
C ASP A 316 17.50 37.31 -5.94
N ASP A 317 18.79 37.62 -5.75
CA ASP A 317 19.81 37.43 -6.80
C ASP A 317 20.23 35.97 -7.00
N PHE A 318 19.82 35.04 -6.13
CA PHE A 318 20.14 33.63 -6.31
C PHE A 318 19.32 33.08 -7.49
N PRO A 319 19.91 32.38 -8.47
CA PRO A 319 19.16 31.90 -9.63
C PRO A 319 18.07 30.91 -9.25
N SER A 320 16.81 31.22 -9.59
CA SER A 320 15.67 30.31 -9.34
C SER A 320 15.82 28.95 -10.05
N SER A 321 16.62 28.86 -11.11
CA SER A 321 16.94 27.60 -11.79
C SER A 321 17.82 26.65 -10.98
N LYS A 322 18.41 27.13 -9.87
CA LYS A 322 19.20 26.34 -8.92
C LYS A 322 18.46 26.10 -7.59
N LEU A 323 17.20 26.52 -7.51
CA LEU A 323 16.33 26.27 -6.38
C LEU A 323 15.46 25.06 -6.70
N HIS A 324 15.46 24.08 -5.81
CA HIS A 324 14.65 22.88 -5.96
C HIS A 324 13.98 22.55 -4.63
N MET A 325 12.84 21.86 -4.70
CA MET A 325 12.14 21.36 -3.53
C MET A 325 11.71 19.92 -3.78
N LEU A 326 11.61 19.17 -2.69
CA LEU A 326 11.00 17.85 -2.68
C LEU A 326 9.93 17.83 -1.58
N GLY A 327 8.67 17.72 -2.00
CA GLY A 327 7.59 17.31 -1.12
C GLY A 327 7.64 15.80 -0.91
N VAL A 328 7.22 15.33 0.26
CA VAL A 328 7.21 13.92 0.64
C VAL A 328 5.83 13.56 1.15
N LYS A 329 5.22 12.55 0.54
CA LYS A 329 3.92 12.00 0.97
C LYS A 329 3.99 10.49 0.88
N THR A 330 3.59 9.78 1.94
CA THR A 330 3.47 8.32 1.85
C THR A 330 2.44 7.92 0.80
N THR A 331 1.33 8.68 0.72
CA THR A 331 0.22 8.49 -0.23
C THR A 331 -0.17 9.86 -0.80
N CYS A 332 -0.30 9.98 -2.13
CA CYS A 332 -0.61 11.24 -2.81
C CYS A 332 -2.12 11.53 -2.79
N LYS A 333 -2.96 10.68 -3.39
CA LYS A 333 -4.40 10.96 -3.67
C LYS A 333 -4.62 12.44 -4.04
N ASP A 334 -5.68 13.11 -3.62
CA ASP A 334 -5.84 14.56 -3.89
C ASP A 334 -4.90 15.49 -3.08
N ARG A 335 -4.14 14.94 -2.13
CA ARG A 335 -3.29 15.74 -1.23
C ARG A 335 -2.03 16.26 -1.90
N TRP A 336 -1.68 15.77 -3.09
CA TRP A 336 -0.53 16.29 -3.85
C TRP A 336 -0.67 17.78 -4.14
N ARG A 337 -1.89 18.30 -4.33
CA ARG A 337 -2.16 19.72 -4.64
C ARG A 337 -1.63 20.68 -3.56
N GLN A 338 -1.39 20.20 -2.34
CA GLN A 338 -0.81 20.98 -1.25
C GLN A 338 0.60 21.48 -1.59
N VAL A 339 1.39 20.68 -2.34
CA VAL A 339 2.78 21.01 -2.72
C VAL A 339 2.87 22.23 -3.64
N LEU A 340 1.81 22.52 -4.40
CA LEU A 340 1.80 23.58 -5.42
C LEU A 340 2.02 24.98 -4.83
N ASN A 341 1.64 25.17 -3.57
CA ASN A 341 1.69 26.46 -2.88
C ASN A 341 2.92 26.61 -1.96
N GLU A 342 3.82 25.63 -1.94
CA GLU A 342 4.90 25.58 -0.95
C GLU A 342 6.12 26.42 -1.32
N ALA A 343 6.45 26.58 -2.60
CA ALA A 343 7.59 27.38 -3.04
C ALA A 343 7.30 28.11 -4.36
N GLN A 344 7.04 29.42 -4.30
CA GLN A 344 6.67 30.20 -5.48
C GLN A 344 7.82 30.38 -6.46
N ARG A 345 9.06 30.50 -5.96
CA ARG A 345 10.25 30.68 -6.81
C ARG A 345 10.63 29.43 -7.60
N ILE A 346 10.03 28.28 -7.29
CA ILE A 346 10.37 26.97 -7.87
C ILE A 346 9.19 26.52 -8.73
N PRO A 347 9.23 26.67 -10.07
CA PRO A 347 8.11 26.30 -10.94
C PRO A 347 7.86 24.79 -10.98
N LEU A 348 8.93 23.99 -11.07
CA LEU A 348 8.90 22.54 -11.08
C LEU A 348 9.03 21.98 -9.66
N LYS A 349 7.99 21.33 -9.16
CA LYS A 349 7.96 20.74 -7.81
C LYS A 349 8.24 19.25 -7.95
N HIS A 350 9.15 18.71 -7.15
CA HIS A 350 9.29 17.26 -7.05
C HIS A 350 8.44 16.76 -5.88
N LEU A 351 7.82 15.61 -6.05
CA LEU A 351 7.01 14.95 -5.02
C LEU A 351 7.39 13.48 -4.95
N LEU A 352 7.98 13.07 -3.83
CA LEU A 352 8.27 11.66 -3.56
C LEU A 352 7.06 10.99 -2.90
N THR A 353 6.71 9.81 -3.41
CA THR A 353 5.69 8.97 -2.81
C THR A 353 6.02 7.48 -2.85
N LEU A 354 5.43 6.75 -1.90
CA LEU A 354 5.46 5.28 -1.85
C LEU A 354 4.15 4.65 -2.33
N GLN A 355 3.21 5.47 -2.82
CA GLN A 355 1.94 4.99 -3.37
C GLN A 355 2.20 4.04 -4.54
N PRO A 356 1.49 2.91 -4.65
CA PRO A 356 1.68 1.94 -5.71
C PRO A 356 0.74 2.30 -6.87
N GLY A 357 1.24 3.16 -7.75
CA GLY A 357 0.50 3.61 -8.92
C GLY A 357 -0.43 4.80 -8.64
N VAL A 358 -0.70 5.53 -9.71
CA VAL A 358 -1.59 6.68 -9.80
C VAL A 358 -2.27 6.61 -11.17
N SER A 359 -3.53 7.03 -11.30
CA SER A 359 -4.22 7.02 -12.60
C SER A 359 -3.47 7.87 -13.64
N GLU A 360 -3.57 7.49 -14.92
CA GLU A 360 -3.00 8.28 -16.01
C GLU A 360 -3.56 9.70 -16.05
N HIS A 361 -4.83 9.86 -15.70
CA HIS A 361 -5.47 11.17 -15.55
C HIS A 361 -4.77 11.99 -14.47
N GLN A 362 -4.63 11.48 -13.25
CA GLN A 362 -4.00 12.21 -12.15
C GLN A 362 -2.51 12.48 -12.43
N LEU A 363 -1.78 11.55 -13.07
CA LEU A 363 -0.41 11.78 -13.54
C LEU A 363 -0.32 12.94 -14.54
N THR A 364 -1.31 13.07 -15.42
CA THR A 364 -1.39 14.17 -16.39
C THR A 364 -1.70 15.49 -15.68
N GLU A 365 -2.65 15.51 -14.75
CA GLU A 365 -2.93 16.71 -13.94
C GLU A 365 -1.72 17.18 -13.13
N MET A 366 -0.97 16.24 -12.54
CA MET A 366 0.27 16.55 -11.82
C MET A 366 1.30 17.20 -12.75
N ARG A 367 1.52 16.61 -13.93
CA ARG A 367 2.46 17.14 -14.93
C ARG A 367 2.06 18.54 -15.41
N ASP A 368 0.78 18.75 -15.73
CA ASP A 368 0.25 20.03 -16.19
C ASP A 368 0.36 21.11 -15.10
N ALA A 369 0.29 20.72 -13.82
CA ALA A 369 0.50 21.61 -12.68
C ALA A 369 1.98 21.82 -12.31
N GLY A 370 2.92 21.22 -13.05
CA GLY A 370 4.36 21.34 -12.81
C GLY A 370 4.87 20.49 -11.63
N VAL A 371 4.26 19.32 -11.39
CA VAL A 371 4.68 18.34 -10.39
C VAL A 371 5.31 17.14 -11.08
N GLN A 372 6.57 16.85 -10.71
CA GLN A 372 7.31 15.67 -11.13
C GLN A 372 7.31 14.65 -9.99
N LEU A 373 6.74 13.46 -10.24
CA LEU A 373 6.78 12.38 -9.25
C LEU A 373 8.17 11.73 -9.22
N VAL A 374 8.64 11.50 -7.99
CA VAL A 374 9.84 10.74 -7.67
C VAL A 374 9.40 9.44 -6.99
N ILE A 375 9.56 8.31 -7.68
CA ILE A 375 9.12 7.00 -7.25
C ILE A 375 10.34 6.08 -7.15
N PRO A 376 10.60 5.45 -5.98
CA PRO A 376 11.67 4.49 -5.84
C PRO A 376 11.58 3.40 -6.91
N SER A 377 12.72 3.02 -7.50
CA SER A 377 12.81 1.99 -8.56
C SER A 377 11.92 0.75 -8.33
N PRO A 378 11.85 0.13 -7.13
CA PRO A 378 10.99 -1.04 -6.89
C PRO A 378 9.49 -0.79 -7.06
N LEU A 379 9.03 0.46 -7.03
CA LEU A 379 7.64 0.87 -7.19
C LEU A 379 7.31 1.39 -8.60
N GLN A 380 8.29 1.57 -9.48
CA GLN A 380 8.03 2.03 -10.85
C GLN A 380 7.24 1.05 -11.73
N PRO A 381 7.27 -0.29 -11.53
CA PRO A 381 6.42 -1.21 -12.31
C PRO A 381 4.91 -0.92 -12.20
N PHE A 382 4.47 -0.16 -11.19
CA PHE A 382 3.07 0.25 -11.02
C PHE A 382 2.69 1.51 -11.81
N TYR A 383 3.65 2.12 -12.50
CA TYR A 383 3.49 3.37 -13.23
C TYR A 383 3.73 3.16 -14.73
N ALA A 384 3.05 3.95 -15.55
CA ALA A 384 3.31 3.96 -16.99
C ALA A 384 4.79 4.31 -17.26
N GLN A 385 5.42 3.62 -18.20
CA GLN A 385 6.84 3.78 -18.48
C GLN A 385 7.17 5.25 -18.84
N GLY A 386 8.20 5.80 -18.17
CA GLY A 386 8.65 7.18 -18.39
C GLY A 386 7.75 8.26 -17.78
N SER A 387 6.71 7.91 -17.04
CA SER A 387 5.82 8.88 -16.40
C SER A 387 6.36 9.46 -15.08
N VAL A 388 7.38 8.82 -14.49
CA VAL A 388 7.95 9.15 -13.17
C VAL A 388 9.49 9.08 -13.18
N GLU A 389 10.14 9.73 -12.21
CA GLU A 389 11.59 9.69 -12.01
C GLU A 389 11.97 8.78 -10.83
N THR A 390 13.20 8.24 -10.82
CA THR A 390 13.74 7.50 -9.66
C THR A 390 14.30 8.46 -8.60
N LEU A 391 14.48 7.98 -7.36
CA LEU A 391 15.20 8.75 -6.35
C LEU A 391 16.64 9.01 -6.78
N SER A 392 17.30 8.01 -7.40
CA SER A 392 18.63 8.16 -8.00
C SER A 392 18.69 9.29 -9.03
N SER A 393 17.73 9.34 -9.95
CA SER A 393 17.65 10.37 -11.00
C SER A 393 17.45 11.76 -10.39
N PHE A 394 16.59 11.88 -9.38
CA PHE A 394 16.38 13.14 -8.66
C PHE A 394 17.67 13.61 -7.97
N ILE A 395 18.39 12.72 -7.28
CA ILE A 395 19.66 13.05 -6.61
C ILE A 395 20.69 13.57 -7.63
N GLU A 396 20.87 12.89 -8.76
CA GLU A 396 21.81 13.32 -9.80
C GLU A 396 21.38 14.65 -10.45
N PHE A 397 20.08 14.86 -10.64
CA PHE A 397 19.53 16.12 -11.11
C PHE A 397 19.92 17.29 -10.19
N ILE A 398 19.78 17.12 -8.86
CA ILE A 398 20.17 18.13 -7.87
C ILE A 398 21.69 18.38 -7.90
N ARG A 399 22.51 17.32 -7.97
CA ARG A 399 23.98 17.45 -8.04
C ARG A 399 24.45 18.24 -9.26
N GLY A 400 23.88 17.95 -10.43
CA GLY A 400 24.22 18.63 -11.68
C GLY A 400 24.02 20.15 -11.61
N HIS A 401 22.95 20.61 -10.95
CA HIS A 401 22.62 22.03 -10.84
C HIS A 401 23.43 22.77 -9.76
N HIS A 402 24.00 22.05 -8.79
CA HIS A 402 24.89 22.62 -7.78
C HIS A 402 26.37 22.67 -8.22
N HIS A 403 26.84 21.79 -9.11
CA HIS A 403 28.25 21.73 -9.53
C HIS A 403 28.56 22.50 -10.83
N GLY A 404 27.56 22.87 -11.64
CA GLY A 404 27.74 23.61 -12.91
C GLY A 404 28.10 25.10 -12.79
N GLY A 405 28.88 25.50 -11.79
CA GLY A 405 29.21 26.91 -11.50
C GLY A 405 30.70 27.25 -11.44
N HIS A 406 31.59 26.33 -11.77
CA HIS A 406 33.04 26.57 -11.84
C HIS A 406 33.58 26.15 -13.21
N SER A 407 33.32 26.99 -14.21
CA SER A 407 34.04 26.98 -15.49
C SER A 407 33.96 28.36 -16.11
#